data_AF-A0AAX6MQB8-F1
#
_entry.id   AF-A0AAX6MQB8-F1
#
_cell.length_a   1.000
_cell.length_b   1.000
_cell.length_c   1.000
_cell.angle_alpha   90.00
_cell.angle_beta   90.00
_cell.angle_gamma   90.00
#
_symmetry.space_group_name_H-M   'P 1'
#
loop_
_entity.id
_entity.type
_entity.pdbx_description
1 polymer ?
#
loop_
_entity_poly.entity_id
_entity_poly.type
_entity_poly.pdbx_seq_one_letter_code
_entity_poly.pdbx_strand_id
1 'polypeptide(L)'
;MRSTLSVAVAALAATHVAGHATFQDLWVNGVDMIITNVASKDIACNAGTKPVPGKCSVAAGSTVTVEIHQQPGDRSCGAEAIGGAHYGPVQVYMAPVADASTADGSSSSWFKIFADTWAKNPSGASADDDFWGTKDINECCGRMDVKIPTDIAPGDYLLRAEALALHTAGQKGGAQFYMTCFQLTVTGGGSAKPAGVSLPGAYKDADPGILVNIHGKLDSYVAPGPAVYAGGSTKAAGSPCSGCESTCAAGKGPSSTAGGGNGGSAPTATVTNTASPPTNTGDSGSGCSVALYGQCGGSGFTGCTNCASGKCQKLNDYYSQCS
;
A
#
# COMPACT_ATOMS: atom_id res chain seq x y z
N MET A 1 55.94 34.73 -37.13
CA MET A 1 54.48 34.45 -36.98
C MET A 1 54.34 33.38 -35.92
N ARG A 2 53.76 33.72 -34.77
CA ARG A 2 53.49 32.77 -33.68
C ARG A 2 52.13 32.12 -33.98
N SER A 3 52.08 30.80 -34.16
CA SER A 3 50.83 30.07 -34.37
C SER A 3 50.51 29.31 -33.08
N THR A 4 49.46 29.73 -32.38
CA THR A 4 48.91 29.06 -31.20
C THR A 4 47.94 27.98 -31.65
N LEU A 5 48.24 26.72 -31.32
CA LEU A 5 47.36 25.58 -31.53
C LEU A 5 46.41 25.48 -30.31
N SER A 6 45.15 25.87 -30.49
CA SER A 6 44.11 25.69 -29.48
C SER A 6 43.54 24.27 -29.58
N VAL A 7 43.81 23.43 -28.58
CA VAL A 7 43.16 22.12 -28.43
C VAL A 7 41.81 22.35 -27.76
N ALA A 8 40.72 22.18 -28.50
CA ALA A 8 39.37 22.12 -27.95
C ALA A 8 39.14 20.72 -27.36
N VAL A 9 39.11 20.63 -26.03
CA VAL A 9 38.67 19.42 -25.33
C VAL A 9 37.14 19.41 -25.37
N ALA A 10 36.55 18.54 -26.19
CA ALA A 10 35.13 18.22 -26.12
C ALA A 10 34.90 17.39 -24.83
N ALA A 11 34.33 18.02 -23.82
CA ALA A 11 33.84 17.31 -22.65
C ALA A 11 32.62 16.48 -23.07
N LEU A 12 32.76 15.15 -23.08
CA LEU A 12 31.61 14.25 -23.03
C LEU A 12 30.88 14.52 -21.70
N ALA A 13 29.73 15.16 -21.76
CA ALA A 13 28.78 15.12 -20.66
C ALA A 13 28.28 13.68 -20.55
N ALA A 14 28.76 12.94 -19.56
CA ALA A 14 28.09 11.72 -19.12
C ALA A 14 26.72 12.14 -18.58
N THR A 15 25.66 11.81 -19.33
CA THR A 15 24.31 11.86 -18.80
C THR A 15 24.18 10.77 -17.74
N HIS A 16 24.38 11.14 -16.49
CA HIS A 16 23.97 10.30 -15.37
C HIS A 16 22.44 10.25 -15.38
N VAL A 17 21.87 9.13 -15.82
CA VAL A 17 20.47 8.81 -15.54
C VAL A 17 20.42 8.46 -14.05
N ALA A 18 20.16 9.45 -13.21
CA ALA A 18 19.88 9.26 -11.79
C ALA A 18 18.35 9.16 -11.62
N GLY A 19 17.84 7.93 -11.68
CA GLY A 19 16.47 7.64 -11.28
C GLY A 19 16.47 6.55 -10.22
N HIS A 20 16.23 6.95 -8.98
CA HIS A 20 15.98 6.04 -7.86
C HIS A 20 14.68 6.47 -7.21
N ALA A 21 13.70 5.57 -7.15
CA ALA A 21 12.38 5.90 -6.61
C ALA A 21 12.35 5.62 -5.13
N THR A 22 12.20 6.69 -4.37
CA THR A 22 12.35 6.61 -2.94
C THR A 22 10.99 6.51 -2.28
N PHE A 23 10.89 5.55 -1.37
CA PHE A 23 10.40 5.90 -0.05
C PHE A 23 11.63 6.13 0.86
N GLN A 24 12.32 7.25 0.63
CA GLN A 24 13.44 7.84 1.38
C GLN A 24 14.84 7.20 1.25
N ASP A 25 15.47 7.32 0.08
CA ASP A 25 16.77 6.74 -0.31
C ASP A 25 17.92 6.89 0.71
N LEU A 26 18.84 5.92 0.69
CA LEU A 26 20.09 5.90 1.43
C LEU A 26 21.29 5.81 0.48
N TRP A 27 22.15 6.82 0.48
CA TRP A 27 23.45 6.76 -0.17
C TRP A 27 24.57 6.47 0.84
N VAL A 28 25.46 5.54 0.52
CA VAL A 28 26.72 5.34 1.25
C VAL A 28 27.86 5.70 0.33
N ASN A 29 28.54 6.83 0.60
CA ASN A 29 29.66 7.35 -0.20
C ASN A 29 29.33 7.62 -1.69
N GLY A 30 28.11 8.08 -1.98
CA GLY A 30 27.67 8.39 -3.35
C GLY A 30 27.23 7.18 -4.17
N VAL A 31 27.17 5.99 -3.56
CA VAL A 31 26.57 4.78 -4.16
C VAL A 31 25.17 4.62 -3.61
N ASP A 32 24.20 4.41 -4.51
CA ASP A 32 22.83 4.11 -4.12
C ASP A 32 22.72 2.68 -3.55
N MET A 33 21.98 2.54 -2.46
CA MET A 33 21.83 1.29 -1.72
C MET A 33 20.50 0.61 -2.05
N ILE A 34 20.32 0.21 -3.31
CA ILE A 34 19.15 -0.57 -3.75
C ILE A 34 19.17 -1.95 -3.09
N ILE A 35 18.03 -2.35 -2.53
CA ILE A 35 17.89 -3.71 -1.98
C ILE A 35 17.66 -4.69 -3.12
N THR A 36 18.60 -5.62 -3.30
CA THR A 36 18.51 -6.74 -4.26
C THR A 36 18.63 -8.11 -3.59
N ASN A 37 19.19 -8.15 -2.37
CA ASN A 37 19.37 -9.37 -1.59
C ASN A 37 18.15 -9.65 -0.71
N VAL A 38 17.29 -10.57 -1.13
CA VAL A 38 16.06 -10.95 -0.40
C VAL A 38 16.31 -11.64 0.95
N ALA A 39 17.54 -12.08 1.22
CA ALA A 39 17.94 -12.66 2.50
C ALA A 39 18.42 -11.60 3.52
N SER A 40 18.63 -10.35 3.10
CA SER A 40 18.97 -9.26 4.03
C SER A 40 17.77 -8.93 4.92
N LYS A 41 18.04 -8.53 6.18
CA LYS A 41 17.03 -7.93 7.06
C LYS A 41 16.41 -6.66 6.46
N ASP A 42 17.14 -5.98 5.58
CA ASP A 42 16.74 -4.72 4.96
C ASP A 42 15.55 -4.92 4.00
N ILE A 43 15.24 -6.15 3.58
CA ILE A 43 14.05 -6.44 2.77
C ILE A 43 12.74 -6.10 3.52
N ALA A 44 12.75 -6.05 4.86
CA ALA A 44 11.57 -5.72 5.64
C ALA A 44 11.18 -4.23 5.47
N CYS A 45 12.09 -3.32 5.81
CA CYS A 45 11.81 -1.89 5.93
C CYS A 45 12.87 -0.99 5.28
N ASN A 46 13.63 -1.52 4.32
CA ASN A 46 14.76 -0.86 3.65
C ASN A 46 16.00 -0.67 4.55
N ALA A 47 17.15 -0.40 3.94
CA ALA A 47 18.42 -0.18 4.65
C ALA A 47 18.48 1.23 5.25
N GLY A 48 19.16 1.35 6.40
CA GLY A 48 19.42 2.64 7.06
C GLY A 48 18.19 3.36 7.61
N THR A 49 17.01 2.73 7.57
CA THR A 49 15.80 3.28 8.17
C THR A 49 15.88 3.26 9.69
N LYS A 50 15.24 4.26 10.31
CA LYS A 50 15.12 4.37 11.76
C LYS A 50 13.65 4.62 12.09
N PRO A 51 13.10 3.93 13.09
CA PRO A 51 11.77 4.25 13.59
C PRO A 51 11.67 5.73 13.98
N VAL A 52 10.51 6.32 13.71
CA VAL A 52 10.19 7.69 14.11
C VAL A 52 9.27 7.67 15.34
N PRO A 53 9.18 8.74 16.15
CA PRO A 53 8.26 8.73 17.29
C PRO A 53 6.78 8.73 16.90
N GLY A 54 6.45 9.31 15.73
CA GLY A 54 5.08 9.50 15.28
C GLY A 54 4.42 8.23 14.78
N LYS A 55 3.20 7.95 15.24
CA LYS A 55 2.33 6.90 14.71
C LYS A 55 1.13 7.53 14.03
N CYS A 56 0.71 6.98 12.91
CA CYS A 56 -0.53 7.36 12.23
C CYS A 56 -1.68 6.53 12.80
N SER A 57 -2.62 7.18 13.48
CA SER A 57 -3.85 6.52 13.92
C SER A 57 -4.76 6.30 12.72
N VAL A 58 -5.16 5.05 12.47
CA VAL A 58 -6.04 4.67 11.37
C VAL A 58 -7.17 3.79 11.89
N ALA A 59 -8.40 4.02 11.46
CA ALA A 59 -9.49 3.09 11.74
C ALA A 59 -9.41 1.88 10.81
N ALA A 60 -9.65 0.68 11.33
CA ALA A 60 -9.85 -0.51 10.50
C ALA A 60 -10.97 -0.25 9.47
N GLY A 61 -10.79 -0.68 8.23
CA GLY A 61 -11.70 -0.39 7.12
C GLY A 61 -11.45 0.93 6.38
N SER A 62 -10.66 1.85 6.95
CA SER A 62 -10.25 3.07 6.26
C SER A 62 -9.35 2.77 5.07
N THR A 63 -9.31 3.71 4.13
CA THR A 63 -8.31 3.72 3.07
C THR A 63 -7.13 4.58 3.50
N VAL A 64 -5.93 4.07 3.33
CA VAL A 64 -4.67 4.81 3.44
C VAL A 64 -4.06 4.91 2.05
N THR A 65 -3.31 5.98 1.79
CA THR A 65 -2.63 6.18 0.51
C THR A 65 -1.14 6.16 0.74
N VAL A 66 -0.43 5.29 0.04
CA VAL A 66 1.03 5.25 0.02
C VAL A 66 1.53 6.08 -1.17
N GLU A 67 2.63 6.80 -1.00
CA GLU A 67 3.14 7.71 -2.04
C GLU A 67 4.67 7.62 -2.22
N ILE A 68 5.11 7.26 -3.43
CA ILE A 68 6.52 7.15 -3.84
C ILE A 68 6.88 8.22 -4.86
N HIS A 69 8.12 8.74 -4.85
CA HIS A 69 8.62 9.66 -5.88
C HIS A 69 10.10 9.44 -6.18
N GLN A 70 10.52 9.79 -7.40
CA GLN A 70 11.88 9.60 -7.89
C GLN A 70 12.94 10.44 -7.17
N GLN A 71 12.56 11.48 -6.45
CA GLN A 71 13.54 12.34 -5.78
C GLN A 71 13.09 12.64 -4.34
N PRO A 72 14.03 12.67 -3.37
CA PRO A 72 13.72 13.09 -2.02
C PRO A 72 13.09 14.48 -1.98
N GLY A 73 11.93 14.59 -1.34
CA GLY A 73 11.19 15.84 -1.23
C GLY A 73 10.43 16.27 -2.50
N ASP A 74 10.55 15.50 -3.59
CA ASP A 74 9.69 15.68 -4.75
C ASP A 74 8.35 14.97 -4.53
N ARG A 75 7.27 15.65 -4.92
CA ARG A 75 5.89 15.14 -4.93
C ARG A 75 5.13 15.56 -6.17
N SER A 76 5.86 15.98 -7.21
CA SER A 76 5.32 16.48 -8.47
C SER A 76 4.70 15.35 -9.29
N CYS A 77 3.57 15.63 -9.93
CA CYS A 77 3.00 14.72 -10.93
C CYS A 77 3.64 14.91 -12.33
N GLY A 78 4.60 15.83 -12.46
CA GLY A 78 5.28 16.11 -13.73
C GLY A 78 6.50 15.21 -14.01
N ALA A 79 6.87 14.37 -13.05
CA ALA A 79 7.93 13.38 -13.17
C ALA A 79 7.37 11.99 -12.84
N GLU A 80 8.03 10.95 -13.36
CA GLU A 80 7.69 9.59 -12.98
C GLU A 80 7.96 9.39 -11.48
N ALA A 81 7.03 8.74 -10.80
CA ALA A 81 7.19 8.37 -9.39
C ALA A 81 8.28 7.31 -9.23
N ILE A 82 8.37 6.41 -10.20
CA ILE A 82 9.43 5.42 -10.39
C ILE A 82 9.77 5.34 -11.88
N GLY A 83 10.74 6.17 -12.29
CA GLY A 83 11.09 6.34 -13.70
C GLY A 83 12.13 5.36 -14.21
N GLY A 84 12.35 5.31 -15.53
CA GLY A 84 13.40 4.47 -16.15
C GLY A 84 12.97 3.03 -16.43
N ALA A 85 11.70 2.81 -16.76
CA ALA A 85 11.14 1.51 -17.14
C ALA A 85 11.25 0.44 -16.03
N HIS A 86 11.16 0.84 -14.77
CA HIS A 86 11.11 -0.04 -13.60
C HIS A 86 9.73 -0.70 -13.48
N TYR A 87 9.41 -1.57 -14.44
CA TYR A 87 8.14 -2.28 -14.51
C TYR A 87 8.10 -3.45 -13.53
N GLY A 88 6.98 -3.60 -12.84
CA GLY A 88 6.75 -4.70 -11.89
C GLY A 88 5.56 -4.43 -10.96
N PRO A 89 5.34 -5.31 -9.97
CA PRO A 89 4.19 -5.21 -9.08
C PRO A 89 4.40 -4.16 -7.98
N VAL A 90 3.29 -3.66 -7.45
CA VAL A 90 3.19 -2.91 -6.21
C VAL A 90 2.44 -3.74 -5.18
N GLN A 91 3.01 -3.90 -3.99
CA GLN A 91 2.50 -4.78 -2.94
C GLN A 91 2.53 -4.08 -1.59
N VAL A 92 1.49 -4.29 -0.78
CA VAL A 92 1.45 -3.73 0.58
C VAL A 92 1.12 -4.81 1.60
N TYR A 93 1.90 -4.81 2.67
CA TYR A 93 1.81 -5.76 3.78
C TYR A 93 1.56 -5.02 5.09
N MET A 94 0.97 -5.72 6.05
CA MET A 94 0.92 -5.29 7.44
C MET A 94 1.55 -6.35 8.33
N ALA A 95 2.12 -5.93 9.45
CA ALA A 95 2.55 -6.84 10.52
C ALA A 95 2.21 -6.25 11.89
N PRO A 96 1.56 -7.02 12.79
CA PRO A 96 1.32 -6.56 14.15
C PRO A 96 2.64 -6.51 14.91
N VAL A 97 2.83 -5.45 15.68
CA VAL A 97 4.03 -5.24 16.50
C VAL A 97 3.65 -4.77 17.90
N ALA A 98 4.53 -5.01 18.87
CA ALA A 98 4.29 -4.54 20.23
C ALA A 98 4.29 -2.99 20.31
N ASP A 99 5.16 -2.36 19.53
CA ASP A 99 5.28 -0.90 19.43
C ASP A 99 5.82 -0.52 18.05
N ALA A 100 4.99 0.15 17.25
CA ALA A 100 5.36 0.55 15.89
C ALA A 100 6.45 1.63 15.85
N SER A 101 6.71 2.33 16.96
CA SER A 101 7.76 3.37 17.04
C SER A 101 9.15 2.82 17.35
N THR A 102 9.27 1.50 17.58
CA THR A 102 10.55 0.86 17.90
C THR A 102 10.81 -0.42 17.10
N ALA A 103 9.79 -0.97 16.43
CA ALA A 103 9.92 -2.19 15.64
C ALA A 103 10.77 -1.99 14.37
N ASP A 104 11.65 -2.95 14.07
CA ASP A 104 12.48 -2.97 12.85
C ASP A 104 11.84 -3.74 11.67
N GLY A 105 10.73 -4.43 11.92
CA GLY A 105 9.99 -5.21 10.92
C GLY A 105 10.62 -6.54 10.50
N SER A 106 11.93 -6.74 10.67
CA SER A 106 12.66 -7.91 10.17
C SER A 106 12.31 -9.23 10.86
N SER A 107 11.81 -9.13 12.10
CA SER A 107 11.31 -10.27 12.89
C SER A 107 9.79 -10.38 12.90
N SER A 108 9.09 -9.52 12.15
CA SER A 108 7.64 -9.41 12.19
C SER A 108 6.96 -10.44 11.27
N SER A 109 5.71 -10.76 11.58
CA SER A 109 4.88 -11.68 10.77
C SER A 109 4.02 -10.86 9.80
N TRP A 110 4.42 -10.83 8.54
CA TRP A 110 3.85 -10.00 7.49
C TRP A 110 2.72 -10.71 6.75
N PHE A 111 1.55 -10.09 6.65
CA PHE A 111 0.46 -10.55 5.78
C PHE A 111 0.19 -9.51 4.70
N LYS A 112 -0.03 -9.96 3.46
CA LYS A 112 -0.27 -9.09 2.31
C LYS A 112 -1.71 -8.57 2.39
N ILE A 113 -1.91 -7.26 2.32
CA ILE A 113 -3.24 -6.62 2.35
C ILE A 113 -3.63 -6.02 1.01
N PHE A 114 -2.65 -5.78 0.13
CA PHE A 114 -2.88 -5.22 -1.19
C PHE A 114 -1.90 -5.76 -2.22
N ALA A 115 -2.38 -5.91 -3.46
CA ALA A 115 -1.54 -6.17 -4.61
C ALA A 115 -2.11 -5.50 -5.88
N ASP A 116 -1.23 -4.83 -6.61
CA ASP A 116 -1.40 -4.42 -7.99
C ASP A 116 -0.23 -5.00 -8.78
N THR A 117 -0.48 -5.98 -9.63
CA THR A 117 0.60 -6.84 -10.15
C THR A 117 0.84 -6.62 -11.64
N TRP A 118 0.18 -7.40 -12.47
CA TRP A 118 0.42 -7.50 -13.90
C TRP A 118 -0.86 -7.85 -14.63
N ALA A 119 -1.05 -7.25 -15.81
CA ALA A 119 -2.04 -7.71 -16.78
C ALA A 119 -1.43 -7.66 -18.18
N LYS A 120 -1.66 -8.72 -18.95
CA LYS A 120 -1.19 -8.81 -20.34
C LYS A 120 -1.79 -7.69 -21.18
N ASN A 121 -0.95 -6.96 -21.87
CA ASN A 121 -1.35 -6.10 -22.97
C ASN A 121 -1.37 -6.95 -24.25
N PRO A 122 -2.54 -7.28 -24.82
CA PRO A 122 -2.62 -8.14 -26.00
C PRO A 122 -1.95 -7.52 -27.24
N SER A 123 -1.79 -6.20 -27.25
CA SER A 123 -1.11 -5.45 -28.31
C SER A 123 0.39 -5.30 -28.07
N GLY A 124 0.90 -5.73 -26.92
CA GLY A 124 2.30 -5.61 -26.52
C GLY A 124 3.24 -6.54 -27.29
N ALA A 125 4.43 -6.03 -27.61
CA ALA A 125 5.51 -6.80 -28.22
C ALA A 125 6.25 -7.64 -27.17
N SER A 126 6.41 -7.12 -25.95
CA SER A 126 6.97 -7.81 -24.78
C SER A 126 6.17 -7.49 -23.51
N ALA A 127 6.56 -8.08 -22.37
CA ALA A 127 5.98 -7.70 -21.09
C ALA A 127 6.44 -6.33 -20.59
N ASP A 128 7.40 -5.67 -21.25
CA ASP A 128 7.64 -4.24 -21.01
C ASP A 128 6.42 -3.39 -21.39
N ASP A 129 5.64 -3.84 -22.38
CA ASP A 129 4.42 -3.16 -22.86
C ASP A 129 3.16 -3.53 -22.06
N ASP A 130 3.27 -4.55 -21.20
CA ASP A 130 2.16 -4.99 -20.35
C ASP A 130 1.81 -3.94 -19.30
N PHE A 131 0.64 -4.13 -18.68
CA PHE A 131 0.23 -3.31 -17.56
C PHE A 131 0.89 -3.83 -16.29
N TRP A 132 1.38 -2.90 -15.46
CA TRP A 132 2.10 -3.20 -14.23
C TRP A 132 1.68 -2.22 -13.13
N GLY A 133 1.68 -2.68 -11.88
CA GLY A 133 1.38 -1.80 -10.74
C GLY A 133 2.30 -0.58 -10.65
N THR A 134 3.57 -0.68 -11.09
CA THR A 134 4.46 0.49 -11.17
C THR A 134 4.14 1.44 -12.33
N LYS A 135 3.44 0.99 -13.38
CA LYS A 135 2.87 1.90 -14.38
C LYS A 135 1.66 2.63 -13.81
N ASP A 136 0.81 1.93 -13.07
CA ASP A 136 -0.36 2.52 -12.41
C ASP A 136 0.08 3.55 -11.36
N ILE A 137 1.11 3.27 -10.54
CA ILE A 137 1.60 4.25 -9.57
C ILE A 137 2.23 5.48 -10.25
N ASN A 138 2.85 5.33 -11.42
CA ASN A 138 3.33 6.48 -12.22
C ASN A 138 2.16 7.31 -12.76
N GLU A 139 1.14 6.68 -13.33
CA GLU A 139 -0.07 7.34 -13.81
C GLU A 139 -0.80 8.07 -12.67
N CYS A 140 -0.80 7.48 -11.47
CA CYS A 140 -1.44 8.00 -10.28
C CYS A 140 -0.56 8.94 -9.44
N CYS A 141 0.41 9.61 -10.07
CA CYS A 141 1.27 10.61 -9.41
C CYS A 141 1.95 10.08 -8.14
N GLY A 142 2.45 8.86 -8.22
CA GLY A 142 3.13 8.17 -7.13
C GLY A 142 2.22 7.58 -6.07
N ARG A 143 0.89 7.69 -6.21
CA ARG A 143 -0.07 7.31 -5.16
C ARG A 143 -0.73 5.98 -5.44
N MET A 144 -0.97 5.23 -4.36
CA MET A 144 -1.74 3.99 -4.40
C MET A 144 -2.65 3.91 -3.17
N ASP A 145 -3.95 3.72 -3.40
CA ASP A 145 -4.95 3.60 -2.36
C ASP A 145 -5.02 2.15 -1.84
N VAL A 146 -4.99 1.99 -0.52
CA VAL A 146 -4.90 0.71 0.16
C VAL A 146 -5.93 0.65 1.28
N LYS A 147 -6.82 -0.33 1.24
CA LYS A 147 -7.80 -0.54 2.30
C LYS A 147 -7.18 -1.30 3.48
N ILE A 148 -7.27 -0.72 4.68
CA ILE A 148 -6.97 -1.43 5.93
C ILE A 148 -8.08 -2.47 6.16
N PRO A 149 -7.76 -3.76 6.39
CA PRO A 149 -8.79 -4.76 6.62
C PRO A 149 -9.72 -4.38 7.77
N THR A 150 -11.02 -4.65 7.62
CA THR A 150 -12.05 -4.26 8.60
C THR A 150 -12.08 -5.14 9.85
N ASP A 151 -11.48 -6.33 9.78
CA ASP A 151 -11.66 -7.42 10.73
C ASP A 151 -10.42 -7.73 11.58
N ILE A 152 -9.27 -7.12 11.26
CA ILE A 152 -8.04 -7.26 12.06
C ILE A 152 -8.20 -6.68 13.46
N ALA A 153 -7.46 -7.25 14.41
CA ALA A 153 -7.42 -6.75 15.77
C ALA A 153 -6.84 -5.32 15.83
N PRO A 154 -7.38 -4.43 16.68
CA PRO A 154 -6.75 -3.14 16.95
C PRO A 154 -5.37 -3.33 17.58
N GLY A 155 -4.49 -2.36 17.39
CA GLY A 155 -3.12 -2.40 17.91
C GLY A 155 -2.13 -1.67 17.02
N ASP A 156 -0.84 -1.78 17.36
CA ASP A 156 0.23 -1.21 16.57
C ASP A 156 0.63 -2.15 15.43
N TYR A 157 0.85 -1.55 14.25
CA TYR A 157 1.24 -2.25 13.04
C TYR A 157 2.35 -1.49 12.32
N LEU A 158 3.26 -2.23 11.69
CA LEU A 158 4.01 -1.71 10.56
C LEU A 158 3.23 -1.98 9.27
N LEU A 159 3.14 -0.98 8.39
CA LEU A 159 2.66 -1.14 7.02
C LEU A 159 3.85 -1.01 6.08
N ARG A 160 4.15 -2.06 5.32
CA ARG A 160 5.26 -2.11 4.35
C ARG A 160 4.69 -1.95 2.95
N ALA A 161 5.03 -0.85 2.28
CA ALA A 161 4.73 -0.65 0.87
C ALA A 161 5.97 -0.97 0.03
N GLU A 162 5.79 -1.65 -1.10
CA GLU A 162 6.85 -2.08 -2.00
C GLU A 162 6.46 -1.86 -3.45
N ALA A 163 7.35 -1.27 -4.23
CA ALA A 163 7.43 -1.41 -5.68
C ALA A 163 8.62 -2.34 -6.01
N LEU A 164 8.38 -3.36 -6.81
CA LEU A 164 9.42 -4.27 -7.30
C LEU A 164 9.69 -3.94 -8.76
N ALA A 165 10.93 -3.65 -9.11
CA ALA A 165 11.33 -3.41 -10.48
C ALA A 165 12.05 -4.63 -11.07
N LEU A 166 11.62 -5.01 -12.28
CA LEU A 166 12.02 -6.25 -12.94
C LEU A 166 12.85 -6.03 -14.20
N HIS A 167 13.20 -4.80 -14.53
CA HIS A 167 13.92 -4.44 -15.75
C HIS A 167 15.31 -5.09 -15.89
N THR A 168 15.90 -5.62 -14.81
CA THR A 168 17.11 -6.46 -14.87
C THR A 168 16.92 -7.85 -14.27
N ALA A 169 15.68 -8.24 -13.94
CA ALA A 169 15.33 -9.47 -13.25
C ALA A 169 15.50 -10.75 -14.08
N GLY A 170 15.91 -10.66 -15.35
CA GLY A 170 16.29 -11.82 -16.15
C GLY A 170 17.55 -12.52 -15.64
N GLN A 171 18.28 -11.89 -14.71
CA GLN A 171 19.47 -12.43 -14.05
C GLN A 171 19.22 -12.56 -12.54
N LYS A 172 19.85 -13.56 -11.91
CA LYS A 172 19.79 -13.74 -10.47
C LYS A 172 20.32 -12.49 -9.76
N GLY A 173 19.53 -11.95 -8.83
CA GLY A 173 19.85 -10.71 -8.11
C GLY A 173 19.61 -9.42 -8.91
N GLY A 174 18.98 -9.51 -10.09
CA GLY A 174 18.62 -8.34 -10.90
C GLY A 174 17.26 -7.72 -10.55
N ALA A 175 16.42 -8.39 -9.74
CA ALA A 175 15.25 -7.77 -9.16
C ALA A 175 15.64 -6.66 -8.16
N GLN A 176 14.98 -5.51 -8.24
CA GLN A 176 15.26 -4.35 -7.41
C GLN A 176 14.02 -3.99 -6.59
N PHE A 177 14.17 -3.98 -5.27
CA PHE A 177 13.08 -3.74 -4.34
C PHE A 177 13.14 -2.29 -3.84
N TYR A 178 12.02 -1.58 -3.94
CA TYR A 178 11.82 -0.22 -3.43
C TYR A 178 10.71 -0.23 -2.39
N MET A 179 11.07 -0.11 -1.12
CA MET A 179 10.16 -0.36 -0.01
C MET A 179 10.39 0.62 1.15
N THR A 180 9.36 0.79 1.97
CA THR A 180 9.50 1.43 3.28
C THR A 180 8.43 0.91 4.23
N CYS A 181 8.62 1.18 5.51
CA CYS A 181 7.64 0.90 6.56
C CYS A 181 7.04 2.19 7.13
N PHE A 182 5.72 2.16 7.30
CA PHE A 182 4.93 3.19 7.96
C PHE A 182 4.44 2.67 9.31
N GLN A 183 4.40 3.56 10.30
CA GLN A 183 4.04 3.21 11.67
C GLN A 183 2.58 3.56 11.93
N LEU A 184 1.75 2.55 12.18
CA LEU A 184 0.31 2.72 12.35
C LEU A 184 -0.12 2.29 13.76
N THR A 185 -1.13 2.97 14.27
CA THR A 185 -1.98 2.46 15.36
C THR A 185 -3.37 2.24 14.77
N VAL A 186 -3.76 0.97 14.60
CA VAL A 186 -5.08 0.59 14.11
C VAL A 186 -6.10 0.65 15.24
N THR A 187 -7.20 1.35 15.01
CA THR A 187 -8.32 1.51 15.94
C THR A 187 -9.58 0.83 15.42
N GLY A 188 -10.48 0.40 16.32
CA GLY A 188 -11.66 -0.38 15.96
C GLY A 188 -11.30 -1.76 15.38
N GLY A 189 -12.11 -2.26 14.45
CA GLY A 189 -11.86 -3.53 13.76
C GLY A 189 -12.50 -4.74 14.42
N GLY A 190 -11.88 -5.91 14.23
CA GLY A 190 -12.34 -7.19 14.73
C GLY A 190 -11.32 -7.86 15.65
N SER A 191 -11.19 -9.17 15.53
CA SER A 191 -10.23 -9.98 16.31
C SER A 191 -9.35 -10.86 15.43
N ALA A 192 -9.41 -10.70 14.10
CA ALA A 192 -8.64 -11.50 13.17
C ALA A 192 -7.15 -11.27 13.38
N LYS A 193 -6.40 -12.38 13.32
CA LYS A 193 -4.94 -12.42 13.36
C LYS A 193 -4.48 -13.17 12.11
N PRO A 194 -4.37 -12.48 10.96
CA PRO A 194 -3.98 -13.12 9.71
C PRO A 194 -2.65 -13.85 9.86
N ALA A 195 -2.56 -15.05 9.29
CA ALA A 195 -1.29 -15.76 9.22
C ALA A 195 -0.32 -14.96 8.34
N GLY A 196 0.86 -14.67 8.87
CA GLY A 196 1.91 -13.94 8.14
C GLY A 196 3.09 -14.81 7.76
N VAL A 197 4.01 -14.20 7.02
CA VAL A 197 5.29 -14.75 6.58
C VAL A 197 6.43 -13.88 7.11
N SER A 198 7.66 -14.40 7.11
CA SER A 198 8.84 -13.61 7.47
C SER A 198 9.43 -12.91 6.25
N LEU A 199 9.87 -11.67 6.43
CA LEU A 199 10.70 -10.93 5.47
C LEU A 199 11.93 -10.46 6.24
N PRO A 200 13.11 -11.08 6.04
CA PRO A 200 13.47 -12.09 5.03
C PRO A 200 12.85 -13.48 5.27
N GLY A 201 12.71 -14.26 4.19
CA GLY A 201 12.27 -15.66 4.22
C GLY A 201 11.20 -16.02 3.18
N ALA A 202 10.19 -15.18 3.03
CA ALA A 202 9.09 -15.41 2.09
C ALA A 202 9.51 -15.27 0.63
N TYR A 203 10.46 -14.38 0.35
CA TYR A 203 11.03 -14.15 -0.97
C TYR A 203 12.28 -14.97 -1.18
N LYS A 204 12.41 -15.54 -2.38
CA LYS A 204 13.59 -16.31 -2.81
C LYS A 204 14.08 -15.78 -4.14
N ASP A 205 15.39 -15.76 -4.32
CA ASP A 205 16.01 -15.33 -5.59
C ASP A 205 15.47 -16.06 -6.82
N ALA A 206 15.01 -17.29 -6.66
CA ALA A 206 14.50 -18.14 -7.73
C ALA A 206 12.97 -18.12 -7.87
N ASP A 207 12.24 -17.31 -7.09
CA ASP A 207 10.81 -17.18 -7.27
C ASP A 207 10.51 -16.63 -8.68
N PRO A 208 9.51 -17.16 -9.40
CA PRO A 208 9.24 -16.76 -10.79
C PRO A 208 8.76 -15.31 -10.94
N GLY A 209 8.40 -14.65 -9.84
CA GLY A 209 8.11 -13.21 -9.81
C GLY A 209 9.33 -12.32 -9.56
N ILE A 210 10.49 -12.92 -9.22
CA ILE A 210 11.76 -12.26 -8.85
C ILE A 210 12.85 -12.56 -9.89
N LEU A 211 12.94 -13.79 -10.40
CA LEU A 211 13.80 -14.16 -11.53
C LEU A 211 12.93 -14.34 -12.77
N VAL A 212 12.81 -13.28 -13.57
CA VAL A 212 11.90 -13.19 -14.72
C VAL A 212 12.45 -12.25 -15.78
N ASN A 213 12.34 -12.65 -17.06
CA ASN A 213 12.70 -11.80 -18.18
C ASN A 213 11.45 -11.10 -18.74
N ILE A 214 11.25 -9.83 -18.38
CA ILE A 214 10.11 -9.02 -18.86
C ILE A 214 10.30 -8.47 -20.29
N HIS A 215 11.52 -8.54 -20.84
CA HIS A 215 11.80 -8.12 -22.21
C HIS A 215 11.33 -9.14 -23.27
N GLY A 216 10.87 -10.32 -22.83
CA GLY A 216 10.14 -11.27 -23.64
C GLY A 216 8.63 -11.16 -23.40
N LYS A 217 7.83 -11.91 -24.17
CA LYS A 217 6.41 -12.08 -23.85
C LYS A 217 6.28 -12.97 -22.61
N LEU A 218 5.36 -12.60 -21.71
CA LEU A 218 4.92 -13.45 -20.62
C LEU A 218 3.54 -14.04 -20.91
N ASP A 219 3.36 -15.32 -20.57
CA ASP A 219 2.04 -15.95 -20.57
C ASP A 219 1.32 -15.74 -19.24
N SER A 220 2.08 -15.65 -18.15
CA SER A 220 1.60 -15.35 -16.81
C SER A 220 2.69 -14.70 -15.98
N TYR A 221 2.30 -13.90 -15.00
CA TYR A 221 3.18 -13.39 -13.96
C TYR A 221 2.61 -13.72 -12.58
N VAL A 222 3.47 -14.19 -11.67
CA VAL A 222 3.10 -14.47 -10.27
C VAL A 222 3.96 -13.59 -9.37
N ALA A 223 3.35 -12.58 -8.74
CA ALA A 223 4.05 -11.71 -7.81
C ALA A 223 4.57 -12.51 -6.59
N PRO A 224 5.74 -12.15 -6.03
CA PRO A 224 6.33 -12.89 -4.91
C PRO A 224 5.55 -12.73 -3.60
N GLY A 225 5.76 -13.67 -2.67
CA GLY A 225 5.13 -13.67 -1.35
C GLY A 225 3.75 -14.34 -1.30
N PRO A 226 3.05 -14.23 -0.16
CA PRO A 226 1.75 -14.89 0.05
C PRO A 226 0.65 -14.27 -0.82
N ALA A 227 -0.47 -14.97 -0.93
CA ALA A 227 -1.71 -14.40 -1.46
C ALA A 227 -2.16 -13.19 -0.61
N VAL A 228 -2.95 -12.30 -1.22
CA VAL A 228 -3.61 -11.22 -0.48
C VAL A 228 -4.55 -11.84 0.56
N TYR A 229 -4.48 -11.34 1.79
CA TYR A 229 -5.38 -11.70 2.88
C TYR A 229 -6.84 -11.51 2.46
N ALA A 230 -7.75 -12.37 2.90
CA ALA A 230 -9.16 -12.32 2.49
C ALA A 230 -9.85 -10.98 2.78
N GLY A 231 -9.45 -10.27 3.84
CA GLY A 231 -9.91 -8.92 4.16
C GLY A 231 -9.14 -7.79 3.47
N GLY A 232 -8.15 -8.12 2.64
CA GLY A 232 -7.38 -7.19 1.81
C GLY A 232 -8.07 -6.86 0.48
N SER A 233 -7.31 -6.32 -0.46
CA SER A 233 -7.82 -5.88 -1.77
C SER A 233 -6.80 -6.09 -2.89
N THR A 234 -7.26 -6.10 -4.13
CA THR A 234 -6.39 -6.14 -5.32
C THR A 234 -6.82 -5.05 -6.28
N LYS A 235 -5.87 -4.37 -6.92
CA LYS A 235 -6.11 -3.50 -8.06
C LYS A 235 -5.68 -4.23 -9.33
N ALA A 236 -6.46 -4.07 -10.40
CA ALA A 236 -6.10 -4.64 -11.69
C ALA A 236 -5.16 -3.67 -12.40
N ALA A 237 -3.96 -4.14 -12.76
CA ALA A 237 -2.99 -3.32 -13.47
C ALA A 237 -3.59 -2.73 -14.76
N GLY A 238 -3.35 -1.44 -15.01
CA GLY A 238 -3.96 -0.66 -16.08
C GLY A 238 -5.31 -0.04 -15.71
N SER A 239 -5.73 -0.13 -14.44
CA SER A 239 -6.97 0.51 -13.98
C SER A 239 -6.77 2.01 -13.78
N PRO A 240 -7.79 2.83 -14.05
CA PRO A 240 -7.70 4.27 -13.83
C PRO A 240 -7.49 4.59 -12.34
N CYS A 241 -6.84 5.72 -12.09
CA CYS A 241 -6.68 6.24 -10.74
C CYS A 241 -8.04 6.56 -10.11
N SER A 242 -8.19 6.24 -8.83
CA SER A 242 -9.43 6.48 -8.10
C SER A 242 -9.16 7.01 -6.69
N GLY A 243 -10.15 7.68 -6.09
CA GLY A 243 -10.00 8.22 -4.74
C GLY A 243 -8.81 9.18 -4.64
N CYS A 244 -7.99 8.99 -3.59
CA CYS A 244 -6.87 9.87 -3.27
C CYS A 244 -5.75 9.78 -4.32
N GLU A 245 -5.66 8.68 -5.08
CA GLU A 245 -4.77 8.57 -6.24
C GLU A 245 -4.97 9.73 -7.24
N SER A 246 -6.23 10.12 -7.45
CA SER A 246 -6.62 11.17 -8.40
C SER A 246 -6.87 12.54 -7.75
N THR A 247 -7.26 12.59 -6.47
CA THR A 247 -7.74 13.83 -5.83
C THR A 247 -6.79 14.44 -4.81
N CYS A 248 -5.86 13.66 -4.25
CA CYS A 248 -4.96 14.18 -3.22
C CYS A 248 -3.83 14.99 -3.83
N ALA A 249 -3.46 16.07 -3.13
CA ALA A 249 -2.30 16.87 -3.47
C ALA A 249 -1.54 17.23 -2.19
N ALA A 250 -0.21 17.14 -2.24
CA ALA A 250 0.64 17.49 -1.11
C ALA A 250 0.34 18.92 -0.61
N GLY A 251 0.13 19.08 0.69
CA GLY A 251 -0.20 20.38 1.29
C GLY A 251 -1.63 20.89 1.01
N LYS A 252 -2.49 20.06 0.41
CA LYS A 252 -3.92 20.32 0.21
C LYS A 252 -4.76 19.26 0.92
N GLY A 253 -5.84 19.68 1.57
CA GLY A 253 -6.73 18.79 2.33
C GLY A 253 -6.47 18.81 3.83
N PRO A 254 -7.27 18.05 4.61
CA PRO A 254 -7.08 17.92 6.06
C PRO A 254 -5.71 17.31 6.35
N SER A 255 -4.87 18.03 7.09
CA SER A 255 -3.59 17.53 7.58
C SER A 255 -3.74 17.16 9.05
N SER A 256 -3.31 15.95 9.41
CA SER A 256 -3.22 15.50 10.80
C SER A 256 -1.76 15.20 11.13
N THR A 257 -1.27 15.76 12.23
CA THR A 257 0.10 15.48 12.71
C THR A 257 0.17 14.06 13.27
N ALA A 258 1.08 13.24 12.75
CA ALA A 258 1.40 11.94 13.35
C ALA A 258 1.99 12.17 14.77
N GLY A 259 1.43 11.50 15.79
CA GLY A 259 1.97 11.55 17.17
C GLY A 259 1.33 12.54 18.15
N GLY A 260 0.19 13.16 17.84
CA GLY A 260 -0.61 13.90 18.82
C GLY A 260 -1.47 12.98 19.66
N GLY A 261 -0.95 12.47 20.79
CA GLY A 261 -1.75 11.82 21.83
C GLY A 261 -2.70 12.81 22.50
N ASN A 262 -3.78 13.16 21.82
CA ASN A 262 -5.01 13.67 22.43
C ASN A 262 -6.13 13.43 21.42
N GLY A 263 -7.21 12.78 21.87
CA GLY A 263 -8.37 12.44 21.04
C GLY A 263 -9.00 13.66 20.39
N GLY A 264 -8.49 14.03 19.22
CA GLY A 264 -9.09 15.00 18.32
C GLY A 264 -10.16 14.29 17.52
N SER A 265 -11.42 14.57 17.87
CA SER A 265 -12.60 14.15 17.13
C SER A 265 -12.43 14.38 15.63
N ALA A 266 -12.73 13.35 14.84
CA ALA A 266 -13.15 13.51 13.45
C ALA A 266 -14.23 14.61 13.37
N PRO A 267 -14.35 15.34 12.24
CA PRO A 267 -15.28 16.47 12.15
C PRO A 267 -16.71 15.99 12.42
N THR A 268 -17.21 16.34 13.60
CA THR A 268 -18.60 16.19 13.99
C THR A 268 -19.43 17.15 13.15
N ALA A 269 -20.22 16.61 12.22
CA ALA A 269 -21.33 17.36 11.63
C ALA A 269 -22.27 17.79 12.76
N THR A 270 -22.41 19.10 12.95
CA THR A 270 -23.27 19.69 13.97
C THR A 270 -24.73 19.42 13.60
N VAL A 271 -25.37 18.48 14.28
CA VAL A 271 -26.82 18.46 14.41
C VAL A 271 -27.13 18.80 15.86
N THR A 272 -27.51 20.04 16.08
CA THR A 272 -28.14 20.49 17.32
C THR A 272 -29.37 19.64 17.58
N ASN A 273 -29.44 18.99 18.74
CA ASN A 273 -30.68 18.90 19.49
C ASN A 273 -30.43 18.57 20.96
N THR A 274 -31.12 19.37 21.77
CA THR A 274 -31.19 19.43 23.22
C THR A 274 -31.92 18.20 23.78
N ALA A 275 -31.36 17.51 24.78
CA ALA A 275 -32.10 16.94 25.93
C ALA A 275 -31.17 16.19 26.92
N SER A 276 -31.51 16.32 28.20
CA SER A 276 -30.91 15.71 29.40
C SER A 276 -31.19 14.19 29.53
N PRO A 277 -30.53 13.46 30.45
CA PRO A 277 -30.48 11.98 30.50
C PRO A 277 -31.68 11.36 31.26
N PRO A 278 -32.00 10.05 31.10
CA PRO A 278 -31.43 9.04 32.03
C PRO A 278 -31.33 7.55 31.53
N THR A 279 -30.50 6.80 32.26
CA THR A 279 -30.46 5.37 32.67
C THR A 279 -31.11 4.20 31.88
N ASN A 280 -30.29 3.14 31.75
CA ASN A 280 -30.56 1.69 31.64
C ASN A 280 -31.99 1.16 31.84
N THR A 281 -32.47 0.35 30.89
CA THR A 281 -32.92 -1.06 31.04
C THR A 281 -33.39 -1.58 29.67
N GLY A 282 -33.19 -2.87 29.40
CA GLY A 282 -33.44 -3.47 28.08
C GLY A 282 -34.90 -3.72 27.76
N ASP A 283 -35.25 -3.65 26.47
CA ASP A 283 -36.20 -4.54 25.81
C ASP A 283 -36.10 -4.40 24.28
N SER A 284 -36.51 -5.48 23.66
CA SER A 284 -36.68 -5.86 22.27
C SER A 284 -37.43 -4.83 21.40
N GLY A 285 -36.86 -4.53 20.23
CA GLY A 285 -37.60 -4.02 19.05
C GLY A 285 -38.07 -2.56 19.11
N SER A 286 -37.29 -1.65 18.50
CA SER A 286 -37.75 -0.42 17.79
C SER A 286 -36.60 0.55 17.47
N GLY A 287 -35.39 0.35 17.98
CA GLY A 287 -34.27 1.29 17.77
C GLY A 287 -33.12 0.77 16.90
N CYS A 288 -33.11 -0.52 16.58
CA CYS A 288 -31.98 -1.11 15.87
C CYS A 288 -32.21 -1.13 14.37
N SER A 289 -31.26 -0.56 13.63
CA SER A 289 -31.22 -0.58 12.18
C SER A 289 -29.89 -1.15 11.68
N VAL A 290 -29.95 -1.90 10.59
CA VAL A 290 -28.82 -2.58 9.93
C VAL A 290 -28.35 -1.71 8.77
N ALA A 291 -27.05 -1.45 8.67
CA ALA A 291 -26.46 -0.71 7.56
C ALA A 291 -26.73 -1.40 6.22
N LEU A 292 -26.66 -0.64 5.11
CA LEU A 292 -26.75 -1.21 3.76
C LEU A 292 -25.73 -2.35 3.62
N TYR A 293 -26.17 -3.46 3.02
CA TYR A 293 -25.46 -4.74 2.87
C TYR A 293 -25.26 -5.57 4.16
N GLY A 294 -25.78 -5.14 5.31
CA GLY A 294 -25.79 -5.95 6.52
C GLY A 294 -26.91 -7.00 6.54
N GLN A 295 -26.72 -8.08 7.29
CA GLN A 295 -27.74 -9.12 7.48
C GLN A 295 -28.91 -8.58 8.31
N CYS A 296 -30.12 -8.70 7.78
CA CYS A 296 -31.36 -8.24 8.39
C CYS A 296 -32.40 -9.35 8.56
N GLY A 297 -32.03 -10.60 8.29
CA GLY A 297 -32.94 -11.75 8.43
C GLY A 297 -32.29 -13.08 8.05
N GLY A 298 -33.06 -14.15 8.20
CA GLY A 298 -32.63 -15.53 7.99
C GLY A 298 -33.11 -16.46 9.11
N SER A 299 -33.31 -17.74 8.81
CA SER A 299 -33.69 -18.75 9.80
C SER A 299 -32.66 -18.81 10.94
N GLY A 300 -33.11 -18.57 12.17
CA GLY A 300 -32.27 -18.51 13.37
C GLY A 300 -31.58 -17.17 13.63
N PHE A 301 -31.78 -16.15 12.78
CA PHE A 301 -31.23 -14.82 12.98
C PHE A 301 -31.99 -14.08 14.10
N THR A 302 -31.28 -13.70 15.16
CA THR A 302 -31.81 -12.95 16.31
C THR A 302 -31.38 -11.49 16.31
N GLY A 303 -30.75 -11.02 15.23
CA GLY A 303 -30.29 -9.65 15.07
C GLY A 303 -31.38 -8.70 14.58
N CYS A 304 -30.97 -7.49 14.26
CA CYS A 304 -31.89 -6.42 13.88
C CYS A 304 -32.41 -6.62 12.46
N THR A 305 -33.70 -6.37 12.23
CA THR A 305 -34.36 -6.67 10.94
C THR A 305 -34.69 -5.43 10.11
N ASN A 306 -34.61 -4.24 10.71
CA ASN A 306 -34.89 -2.99 10.02
C ASN A 306 -33.62 -2.48 9.33
N CYS A 307 -33.72 -2.07 8.07
CA CYS A 307 -32.58 -1.48 7.36
C CYS A 307 -32.50 0.02 7.63
N ALA A 308 -31.30 0.52 7.93
CA ALA A 308 -31.03 1.96 8.08
C ALA A 308 -31.19 2.70 6.75
N SER A 309 -30.98 1.99 5.64
CA SER A 309 -31.24 2.41 4.27
C SER A 309 -31.55 1.18 3.41
N GLY A 310 -32.42 1.31 2.40
CA GLY A 310 -32.88 0.18 1.57
C GLY A 310 -33.99 -0.64 2.23
N LYS A 311 -34.18 -1.88 1.76
CA LYS A 311 -35.14 -2.85 2.31
C LYS A 311 -34.44 -4.16 2.64
N CYS A 312 -34.97 -4.89 3.62
CA CYS A 312 -34.44 -6.22 3.93
C CYS A 312 -34.89 -7.22 2.85
N GLN A 313 -33.96 -7.67 2.01
CA GLN A 313 -34.22 -8.62 0.93
C GLN A 313 -33.72 -10.02 1.28
N LYS A 314 -34.61 -11.01 1.16
CA LYS A 314 -34.25 -12.42 1.35
C LYS A 314 -33.37 -12.89 0.20
N LEU A 315 -32.16 -13.35 0.49
CA LEU A 315 -31.27 -13.99 -0.48
C LEU A 315 -31.42 -15.51 -0.44
N ASN A 316 -31.58 -16.08 0.76
CA ASN A 316 -31.92 -17.50 0.97
C ASN A 316 -32.61 -17.69 2.33
N ASP A 317 -32.97 -18.94 2.67
CA ASP A 317 -33.69 -19.28 3.91
C ASP A 317 -32.95 -18.89 5.18
N TYR A 318 -31.62 -18.81 5.14
CA TYR A 318 -30.77 -18.51 6.30
C TYR A 318 -30.19 -17.09 6.28
N TYR A 319 -30.44 -16.32 5.22
CA TYR A 319 -29.81 -15.02 5.04
C TYR A 319 -30.67 -14.03 4.24
N SER A 320 -30.93 -12.86 4.84
CA SER A 320 -31.53 -11.69 4.21
C SER A 320 -30.64 -10.47 4.44
N GLN A 321 -30.54 -9.57 3.47
CA GLN A 321 -29.60 -8.45 3.46
C GLN A 321 -30.31 -7.12 3.18
N CYS A 322 -29.84 -6.02 3.78
CA CYS A 322 -30.30 -4.68 3.43
C CYS A 322 -29.78 -4.25 2.05
N SER A 323 -30.67 -4.04 1.07
CA SER A 323 -30.35 -3.56 -0.28
C SER A 323 -31.42 -2.65 -0.87
#